data_AF-A0A957T7H9-F1
#
_entry.id   AF-A0A957T7H9-F1
#
_cell.length_a   1.000
_cell.length_b   1.000
_cell.length_c   1.000
_cell.angle_alpha   90.00
_cell.angle_beta   90.00
_cell.angle_gamma   90.00
#
_symmetry.space_group_name_H-M   'P 1'
#
loop_
_entity.id
_entity.type
_entity.pdbx_description
1 polymer ?
#
loop_
_entity_poly.entity_id
_entity_poly.type
_entity_poly.pdbx_seq_one_letter_code
_entity_poly.pdbx_strand_id
1 'polypeptide(L)'
;MNQRRLDRGKNERKLDRTAALWLLLAGVGLVGLLAAWIVVADVFPFLRGPGVWPPSWRWLHVPLGGEAWPRLLGHGLLLLGYGAAVIHWTRPRGRVRSALIGAGIFVIVWQLAQSWLRDPNVLDTLIFRTYAPPLNGYFLAPAQVEDIGATLRNYVAAMPAFFGDKPQTHPPGLFLYYALFQVIFEALPGLTGWFAPIARGWANPGQDWVQLSDALITSAFVTTVLQTLAIGATPAAIYAFLRQLRAPDEER
;
A
#
# COMPACT_ATOMS: atom_id res chain seq x y z
N MET A 1 41.47 29.99 -35.32
CA MET A 1 41.56 28.69 -34.60
C MET A 1 41.29 28.95 -33.11
N ASN A 2 40.04 29.01 -32.64
CA ASN A 2 39.10 27.95 -32.23
C ASN A 2 39.25 27.35 -30.81
N GLN A 3 39.64 28.14 -29.79
CA GLN A 3 39.53 27.74 -28.37
C GLN A 3 38.08 27.45 -27.91
N ARG A 4 37.05 28.07 -28.53
CA ARG A 4 35.64 27.78 -28.22
C ARG A 4 35.16 26.37 -28.58
N ARG A 5 35.95 25.58 -29.33
CA ARG A 5 35.63 24.17 -29.62
C ARG A 5 36.16 23.19 -28.57
N LEU A 6 37.15 23.56 -27.77
CA LEU A 6 37.76 22.65 -26.78
C LEU A 6 36.95 22.56 -25.48
N ASP A 7 36.23 23.62 -25.08
CA ASP A 7 35.37 23.57 -23.89
C ASP A 7 34.03 22.84 -24.12
N ARG A 8 33.63 22.61 -25.37
CA ARG A 8 32.44 21.78 -25.67
C ARG A 8 32.68 20.28 -25.45
N GLY A 9 33.94 19.84 -25.28
CA GLY A 9 34.29 18.43 -25.08
C GLY A 9 34.24 17.95 -23.63
N LYS A 10 34.18 18.85 -22.64
CA LYS A 10 34.18 18.50 -21.20
C LYS A 10 32.82 18.51 -20.52
N ASN A 11 31.74 18.75 -21.28
CA ASN A 11 30.41 18.33 -20.87
C ASN A 11 30.24 16.83 -21.13
N GLU A 12 31.19 16.03 -20.63
CA GLU A 12 30.96 14.61 -20.39
C GLU A 12 29.68 14.53 -19.58
N ARG A 13 28.75 13.74 -20.11
CA ARG A 13 27.42 13.50 -19.58
C ARG A 13 27.57 12.92 -18.18
N LYS A 14 27.77 13.77 -17.17
CA LYS A 14 27.37 13.45 -15.81
C LYS A 14 25.90 13.13 -15.96
N LEU A 15 25.59 11.83 -15.95
CA LEU A 15 24.22 11.36 -15.85
C LEU A 15 23.62 12.22 -14.75
N ASP A 16 22.60 13.01 -15.09
CA ASP A 16 21.93 13.84 -14.10
C ASP A 16 21.67 12.92 -12.91
N ARG A 17 22.18 13.28 -11.72
CA ARG A 17 22.06 12.41 -10.53
C ARG A 17 20.59 12.05 -10.27
N THR A 18 19.67 12.87 -10.77
CA THR A 18 18.23 12.60 -10.85
C THR A 18 17.88 11.46 -11.81
N ALA A 19 18.44 11.43 -13.02
CA ALA A 19 18.31 10.30 -13.95
C ALA A 19 18.93 9.01 -13.38
N ALA A 20 20.09 9.11 -12.70
CA ALA A 20 20.70 7.95 -12.04
C ALA A 20 19.81 7.38 -10.92
N LEU A 21 19.19 8.26 -10.12
CA LEU A 21 18.23 7.87 -9.09
C LEU A 21 16.97 7.22 -9.68
N TRP A 22 16.41 7.76 -10.76
CA TRP A 22 15.25 7.15 -11.41
C TRP A 22 15.58 5.79 -12.03
N LEU A 23 16.78 5.64 -12.60
CA LEU A 23 17.27 4.34 -13.08
C LEU A 23 17.46 3.36 -11.92
N LEU A 24 17.92 3.83 -10.77
CA LEU A 24 18.05 3.00 -9.56
C LEU A 24 16.68 2.56 -9.04
N LEU A 25 15.70 3.47 -8.97
CA LEU A 25 14.32 3.13 -8.58
C LEU A 25 13.65 2.18 -9.58
N ALA A 26 13.86 2.39 -10.89
CA ALA A 26 13.40 1.48 -11.92
C ALA A 26 14.09 0.11 -11.81
N GLY A 27 15.39 0.08 -11.49
CA GLY A 27 16.15 -1.13 -11.22
C GLY A 27 15.63 -1.89 -10.01
N VAL A 28 15.34 -1.20 -8.90
CA VAL A 28 14.72 -1.80 -7.71
C VAL A 28 13.32 -2.35 -8.05
N GLY A 29 12.52 -1.60 -8.82
CA GLY A 29 11.22 -2.08 -9.31
C GLY A 29 11.33 -3.33 -10.18
N LEU A 30 12.31 -3.36 -11.09
CA LEU A 30 12.59 -4.52 -11.94
C LEU A 30 13.06 -5.73 -11.13
N VAL A 31 13.94 -5.54 -10.14
CA VAL A 31 14.37 -6.60 -9.22
C VAL A 31 13.20 -7.12 -8.41
N GLY A 32 12.31 -6.23 -7.93
CA GLY A 32 11.08 -6.63 -7.25
C GLY A 32 10.15 -7.44 -8.14
N LEU A 33 9.98 -7.04 -9.41
CA LEU A 33 9.22 -7.80 -10.41
C LEU A 33 9.85 -9.17 -10.71
N LEU A 34 11.17 -9.24 -10.84
CA LEU A 34 11.89 -10.49 -11.05
C LEU A 34 11.79 -11.41 -9.84
N ALA A 35 11.92 -10.88 -8.62
CA ALA A 35 11.74 -11.65 -7.39
C ALA A 35 10.30 -12.19 -7.28
N ALA A 36 9.30 -11.35 -7.57
CA ALA A 36 7.91 -11.79 -7.66
C ALA A 36 7.72 -12.87 -8.72
N TRP A 37 8.33 -12.73 -9.90
CA TRP A 37 8.29 -13.72 -10.98
C TRP A 37 8.92 -15.05 -10.57
N ILE A 38 10.07 -15.03 -9.90
CA ILE A 38 10.75 -16.23 -9.41
C ILE A 38 9.89 -16.98 -8.38
N VAL A 39 9.22 -16.26 -7.48
CA VAL A 39 8.32 -16.84 -6.47
C VAL A 39 7.06 -17.41 -7.12
N VAL A 40 6.48 -16.66 -8.06
CA VAL A 40 5.25 -17.01 -8.79
C VAL A 40 5.43 -18.20 -9.71
N ALA A 41 6.54 -18.25 -10.46
CA ALA A 41 6.83 -19.33 -11.39
C ALA A 41 7.52 -20.53 -10.70
N ASP A 42 7.71 -20.46 -9.38
CA ASP A 42 8.36 -21.49 -8.56
C ASP A 42 9.73 -21.93 -9.10
N VAL A 43 10.49 -21.01 -9.69
CA VAL A 43 11.77 -21.31 -10.34
C VAL A 43 12.79 -21.81 -9.31
N PHE A 44 12.71 -21.30 -8.08
CA PHE A 44 13.53 -21.71 -6.95
C PHE A 44 12.65 -21.96 -5.71
N PRO A 45 12.20 -23.20 -5.50
CA PRO A 45 11.33 -23.59 -4.38
C PRO A 45 11.84 -23.17 -3.00
N PHE A 46 13.17 -23.12 -2.82
CA PHE A 46 13.83 -22.73 -1.57
C PHE A 46 13.63 -21.25 -1.19
N LEU A 47 13.34 -20.38 -2.16
CA LEU A 47 12.99 -18.98 -1.89
C LEU A 47 11.59 -18.83 -1.28
N ARG A 48 10.76 -19.88 -1.35
CA ARG A 48 9.45 -19.89 -0.67
C ARG A 48 9.59 -20.18 0.83
N GLY A 49 10.77 -20.47 1.35
CA GLY A 49 11.00 -20.83 2.75
C GLY A 49 11.32 -22.32 2.93
N PRO A 50 11.75 -22.72 4.14
CA PRO A 50 12.17 -24.09 4.44
C PRO A 50 11.06 -25.09 4.13
N GLY A 51 11.35 -26.04 3.24
CA GLY A 51 10.38 -26.99 2.71
C GLY A 51 10.08 -28.20 3.61
N VAL A 52 10.74 -28.33 4.75
CA VAL A 52 10.61 -29.50 5.65
C VAL A 52 9.52 -29.24 6.68
N TRP A 53 8.59 -30.18 6.80
CA TRP A 53 7.46 -30.09 7.72
C TRP A 53 7.89 -30.31 9.19
N PRO A 54 7.34 -29.53 10.14
CA PRO A 54 6.48 -28.37 9.93
C PRO A 54 7.30 -27.13 9.50
N PRO A 55 6.92 -26.46 8.39
CA PRO A 55 7.64 -25.27 7.96
C PRO A 55 7.37 -24.15 8.97
N SER A 56 8.42 -23.55 9.53
CA SER A 56 8.28 -22.36 10.39
C SER A 56 7.70 -21.17 9.64
N TRP A 57 7.94 -21.10 8.32
CA TRP A 57 7.26 -20.23 7.37
C TRP A 57 7.49 -20.76 5.95
N ARG A 58 6.42 -20.93 5.17
CA ARG A 58 6.52 -21.20 3.73
C ARG A 58 5.46 -20.41 3.00
N TRP A 59 5.87 -19.65 2.00
CA TRP A 59 4.94 -18.93 1.11
C TRP A 59 4.07 -19.95 0.39
N LEU A 60 2.75 -19.84 0.58
CA LEU A 60 1.76 -20.62 -0.17
C LEU A 60 1.93 -20.33 -1.66
N HIS A 61 2.29 -21.36 -2.42
CA HIS A 61 2.29 -21.27 -3.87
C HIS A 61 0.91 -21.61 -4.38
N VAL A 62 0.22 -20.60 -4.89
CA VAL A 62 -0.97 -20.78 -5.71
C VAL A 62 -0.50 -20.59 -7.14
N PRO A 63 -0.40 -21.67 -7.95
CA PRO A 63 0.00 -21.54 -9.34
C PRO A 63 -0.94 -20.56 -10.03
N LEU A 64 -0.36 -19.61 -10.76
CA LEU A 64 -1.16 -18.69 -11.54
C LEU A 64 -1.86 -19.45 -12.66
N GLY A 65 -3.19 -19.45 -12.63
CA GLY A 65 -3.99 -19.91 -13.76
C GLY A 65 -3.68 -19.09 -15.02
N GLY A 66 -3.96 -19.66 -16.20
CA GLY A 66 -3.75 -18.99 -17.49
C GLY A 66 -4.32 -17.58 -17.56
N GLU A 67 -5.44 -17.35 -16.87
CA GLU A 67 -6.14 -16.05 -16.79
C GLU A 67 -5.38 -14.96 -16.03
N ALA A 68 -4.39 -15.32 -15.22
CA ALA A 68 -3.60 -14.35 -14.46
C ALA A 68 -2.44 -13.73 -15.27
N TRP A 69 -2.01 -14.38 -16.35
CA TRP A 69 -0.90 -13.89 -17.18
C TRP A 69 -1.20 -12.56 -17.89
N PRO A 70 -2.36 -12.38 -18.56
CA PRO A 70 -2.72 -11.08 -19.13
C PRO A 70 -2.79 -9.98 -18.06
N ARG A 71 -3.23 -10.34 -16.86
CA ARG A 71 -3.33 -9.42 -15.72
C ARG A 71 -1.94 -8.93 -15.30
N LEU A 72 -0.99 -9.84 -15.12
CA LEU A 72 0.41 -9.51 -14.77
C LEU A 72 1.14 -8.76 -15.87
N LEU A 73 0.87 -9.06 -17.14
CA LEU A 73 1.43 -8.31 -18.25
C LEU A 73 0.93 -6.87 -18.24
N GLY A 74 -0.39 -6.67 -18.06
CA GLY A 74 -0.98 -5.35 -17.87
C GLY A 74 -0.34 -4.60 -16.71
N HIS A 75 0.03 -5.33 -15.65
CA HIS A 75 0.74 -4.78 -14.50
C HIS A 75 2.14 -4.26 -14.84
N GLY A 76 2.95 -5.10 -15.47
CA GLY A 76 4.28 -4.70 -15.92
C GLY A 76 4.25 -3.49 -16.85
N LEU A 77 3.32 -3.48 -17.82
CA LEU A 77 3.16 -2.37 -18.77
C LEU A 77 2.73 -1.08 -18.08
N LEU A 78 1.84 -1.14 -17.09
CA LEU A 78 1.38 0.04 -16.37
C LEU A 78 2.53 0.66 -15.54
N LEU A 79 3.33 -0.17 -14.86
CA LEU A 79 4.52 0.27 -14.12
C LEU A 79 5.59 0.88 -15.03
N LEU A 80 5.84 0.26 -16.19
CA LEU A 80 6.78 0.77 -17.19
C LEU A 80 6.32 2.10 -17.79
N GLY A 81 5.04 2.19 -18.17
CA GLY A 81 4.44 3.41 -18.71
C GLY A 81 4.49 4.55 -17.71
N TYR A 82 4.24 4.26 -16.43
CA TYR A 82 4.34 5.21 -15.35
C TYR A 82 5.79 5.66 -15.09
N GLY A 83 6.75 4.73 -15.03
CA GLY A 83 8.17 5.06 -14.91
C GLY A 83 8.65 5.96 -16.07
N ALA A 84 8.24 5.65 -17.31
CA ALA A 84 8.53 6.47 -18.47
C ALA A 84 7.88 7.86 -18.38
N ALA A 85 6.63 7.96 -17.94
CA ALA A 85 5.93 9.23 -17.75
C ALA A 85 6.61 10.12 -16.70
N VAL A 86 7.04 9.54 -15.56
CA VAL A 86 7.78 10.26 -14.53
C VAL A 86 9.14 10.73 -15.03
N ILE A 87 9.90 9.88 -15.74
CA ILE A 87 11.19 10.26 -16.34
C ILE A 87 11.00 11.37 -17.39
N HIS A 88 9.93 11.30 -18.18
CA HIS A 88 9.62 12.31 -19.19
C HIS A 88 9.20 13.64 -18.55
N TRP A 89 8.35 13.61 -17.52
CA TRP A 89 7.83 14.81 -16.86
C TRP A 89 8.81 15.48 -15.90
N THR A 90 9.83 14.79 -15.43
CA THR A 90 10.88 15.39 -14.58
C THR A 90 11.91 16.22 -15.36
N ARG A 91 11.86 16.24 -16.71
CA ARG A 91 12.87 16.91 -17.55
C ARG A 91 12.75 18.44 -17.71
N PRO A 92 11.65 19.12 -17.30
CA PRO A 92 11.69 20.57 -17.04
C PRO A 92 11.32 20.91 -15.58
N ARG A 93 12.02 21.90 -14.99
CA ARG A 93 11.89 22.39 -13.60
C ARG A 93 10.47 22.82 -13.15
N GLY A 94 9.47 22.87 -14.03
CA GLY A 94 8.10 23.30 -13.72
C GLY A 94 7.06 22.19 -13.55
N ARG A 95 7.40 20.91 -13.79
CA ARG A 95 6.38 19.82 -13.85
C ARG A 95 6.40 18.83 -12.70
N VAL A 96 7.22 19.06 -11.68
CA VAL A 96 7.36 18.14 -10.53
C VAL A 96 6.04 17.96 -9.80
N ARG A 97 5.28 19.03 -9.54
CA ARG A 97 3.97 18.94 -8.86
C ARG A 97 3.01 18.04 -9.64
N SER A 98 2.89 18.23 -10.95
CA SER A 98 2.03 17.41 -11.81
C SER A 98 2.49 15.96 -11.84
N ALA A 99 3.80 15.71 -11.88
CA ALA A 99 4.36 14.36 -11.81
C ALA A 99 4.04 13.66 -10.48
N LEU A 100 4.13 14.38 -9.35
CA LEU A 100 3.78 13.84 -8.03
C LEU A 100 2.27 13.60 -7.85
N ILE A 101 1.43 14.46 -8.42
CA ILE A 101 -0.03 14.22 -8.43
C ILE A 101 -0.34 12.99 -9.29
N GLY A 102 0.21 12.92 -10.51
CA GLY A 102 0.08 11.75 -11.37
C GLY A 102 0.59 10.48 -10.72
N ALA A 103 1.68 10.57 -9.94
CA ALA A 103 2.20 9.49 -9.10
C ALA A 103 1.21 9.00 -8.06
N GLY A 104 0.63 9.90 -7.28
CA GLY A 104 -0.33 9.53 -6.25
C GLY A 104 -1.58 8.90 -6.84
N ILE A 105 -2.12 9.48 -7.92
CA ILE A 105 -3.26 8.93 -8.65
C ILE A 105 -2.93 7.53 -9.18
N PHE A 106 -1.76 7.36 -9.79
CA PHE A 106 -1.31 6.07 -10.29
C PHE A 106 -1.27 5.02 -9.19
N VAL A 107 -0.69 5.32 -8.03
CA VAL A 107 -0.61 4.39 -6.90
C VAL A 107 -2.01 3.99 -6.43
N ILE A 108 -2.95 4.92 -6.35
CA ILE A 108 -4.34 4.64 -5.95
C ILE A 108 -5.04 3.75 -7.00
N VAL A 109 -5.00 4.15 -8.27
CA VAL A 109 -5.61 3.41 -9.39
C VAL A 109 -5.03 2.00 -9.47
N TRP A 110 -3.73 1.87 -9.26
CA TRP A 110 -3.05 0.58 -9.21
C TRP A 110 -3.59 -0.32 -8.11
N GLN A 111 -3.71 0.19 -6.88
CA GLN A 111 -4.22 -0.58 -5.75
C GLN A 111 -5.68 -1.01 -5.96
N LEU A 112 -6.49 -0.15 -6.57
CA LEU A 112 -7.88 -0.48 -6.93
C LEU A 112 -7.93 -1.53 -8.05
N ALA A 113 -7.10 -1.39 -9.09
CA ALA A 113 -7.01 -2.37 -10.17
C ALA A 113 -6.57 -3.75 -9.65
N GLN A 114 -5.56 -3.80 -8.79
CA GLN A 114 -5.12 -5.02 -8.10
C GLN A 114 -6.24 -5.66 -7.27
N SER A 115 -7.04 -4.83 -6.61
CA SER A 115 -8.18 -5.32 -5.81
C SER A 115 -9.26 -5.89 -6.73
N TRP A 116 -9.61 -5.18 -7.81
CA TRP A 116 -10.58 -5.61 -8.82
C TRP A 116 -10.20 -6.93 -9.50
N LEU A 117 -8.92 -7.14 -9.76
CA LEU A 117 -8.43 -8.38 -10.36
C LEU A 117 -8.51 -9.58 -9.43
N ARG A 118 -8.49 -9.36 -8.11
CA ARG A 118 -8.66 -10.43 -7.13
C ARG A 118 -10.14 -10.71 -6.90
N ASP A 119 -10.94 -9.66 -6.84
CA ASP A 119 -12.38 -9.70 -6.61
C ASP A 119 -13.03 -8.55 -7.39
N PRO A 120 -13.90 -8.86 -8.39
CA PRO A 120 -14.57 -7.84 -9.18
C PRO A 120 -15.35 -6.82 -8.33
N ASN A 121 -15.77 -7.22 -7.13
CA ASN A 121 -16.45 -6.36 -6.19
C ASN A 121 -15.44 -5.63 -5.27
N VAL A 122 -14.84 -4.57 -5.82
CA VAL A 122 -13.82 -3.78 -5.11
C VAL A 122 -14.36 -3.23 -3.79
N LEU A 123 -15.64 -2.86 -3.74
CA LEU A 123 -16.25 -2.27 -2.55
C LEU A 123 -16.37 -3.29 -1.41
N ASP A 124 -16.76 -4.54 -1.69
CA ASP A 124 -16.68 -5.66 -0.74
C ASP A 124 -15.25 -5.81 -0.22
N THR A 125 -14.29 -5.85 -1.14
CA THR A 125 -12.88 -6.03 -0.82
C THR A 125 -12.33 -4.90 0.07
N LEU A 126 -12.78 -3.65 -0.07
CA LEU A 126 -12.32 -2.55 0.78
C LEU A 126 -12.73 -2.74 2.25
N ILE A 127 -13.95 -3.22 2.49
CA ILE A 127 -14.43 -3.50 3.87
C ILE A 127 -13.78 -4.78 4.38
N PHE A 128 -13.82 -5.85 3.59
CA PHE A 128 -13.26 -7.14 3.95
C PHE A 128 -11.78 -7.07 4.29
N ARG A 129 -10.96 -6.30 3.56
CA ARG A 129 -9.52 -6.18 3.87
C ARG A 129 -9.22 -5.56 5.23
N THR A 130 -10.08 -4.65 5.69
CA THR A 130 -9.89 -4.00 6.99
C THR A 130 -10.46 -4.84 8.11
N TYR A 131 -11.57 -5.53 7.89
CA TYR A 131 -12.20 -6.42 8.85
C TYR A 131 -11.45 -7.75 9.03
N ALA A 132 -11.07 -8.41 7.94
CA ALA A 132 -10.66 -9.80 7.94
C ALA A 132 -9.36 -9.97 8.74
N PRO A 133 -9.37 -10.75 9.83
CA PRO A 133 -8.23 -10.84 10.73
C PRO A 133 -6.89 -11.26 10.10
N PRO A 134 -6.85 -12.23 9.15
CA PRO A 134 -5.59 -12.58 8.48
C PRO A 134 -4.98 -11.39 7.71
N LEU A 135 -5.82 -10.48 7.24
CA LEU A 135 -5.42 -9.30 6.47
C LEU A 135 -5.09 -8.14 7.43
N ASN A 136 -5.97 -7.86 8.39
CA ASN A 136 -5.83 -6.75 9.33
C ASN A 136 -6.45 -7.06 10.71
N GLY A 137 -5.69 -7.73 11.58
CA GLY A 137 -6.14 -8.04 12.95
C GLY A 137 -6.36 -6.82 13.87
N TYR A 138 -5.88 -5.63 13.50
CA TYR A 138 -5.98 -4.45 14.36
C TYR A 138 -7.36 -3.82 14.42
N PHE A 139 -8.20 -4.02 13.39
CA PHE A 139 -9.51 -3.38 13.32
C PHE A 139 -10.46 -3.90 14.41
N LEU A 140 -10.45 -5.22 14.66
CA LEU A 140 -11.34 -5.84 15.64
C LEU A 140 -10.83 -5.71 17.08
N ALA A 141 -9.53 -5.47 17.29
CA ALA A 141 -8.96 -5.32 18.62
C ALA A 141 -9.67 -4.26 19.50
N PRO A 142 -9.89 -3.01 19.03
CA PRO A 142 -10.66 -2.03 19.81
C PRO A 142 -12.16 -2.34 19.87
N ALA A 143 -12.73 -3.02 18.87
CA ALA A 143 -14.15 -3.38 18.86
C ALA A 143 -14.52 -4.45 19.92
N GLN A 144 -13.53 -5.14 20.48
CA GLN A 144 -13.68 -6.19 21.50
C GLN A 144 -13.48 -5.67 22.93
N VAL A 145 -13.22 -4.37 23.07
CA VAL A 145 -12.84 -3.75 24.33
C VAL A 145 -13.96 -2.81 24.79
N GLU A 146 -14.40 -2.99 26.04
CA GLU A 146 -15.43 -2.12 26.63
C GLU A 146 -14.88 -0.73 27.02
N ASP A 147 -13.69 -0.68 27.62
CA ASP A 147 -13.02 0.57 28.03
C ASP A 147 -11.66 0.71 27.32
N ILE A 148 -11.67 1.49 26.24
CA ILE A 148 -10.49 1.85 25.46
C ILE A 148 -9.43 2.51 26.36
N GLY A 149 -9.82 3.38 27.29
CA GLY A 149 -8.90 4.11 28.16
C GLY A 149 -8.22 3.20 29.19
N ALA A 150 -8.97 2.31 29.84
CA ALA A 150 -8.41 1.30 30.74
C ALA A 150 -7.50 0.33 29.99
N THR A 151 -7.87 -0.05 28.77
CA THR A 151 -7.07 -0.92 27.91
C THR A 151 -5.75 -0.25 27.53
N LEU A 152 -5.75 1.03 27.18
CA LEU A 152 -4.52 1.76 26.87
C LEU A 152 -3.58 1.89 28.08
N ARG A 153 -4.13 2.10 29.29
CA ARG A 153 -3.33 2.12 30.52
C ARG A 153 -2.67 0.77 30.82
N ASN A 154 -3.31 -0.33 30.43
CA ASN A 154 -2.84 -1.69 30.66
C ASN A 154 -2.49 -2.42 29.36
N TYR A 155 -2.10 -1.69 28.30
CA TYR A 155 -2.11 -2.21 26.93
C TYR A 155 -1.26 -3.47 26.77
N VAL A 156 -0.04 -3.48 27.31
CA VAL A 156 0.87 -4.63 27.26
C VAL A 156 0.24 -5.88 27.89
N ALA A 157 -0.53 -5.72 28.97
CA ALA A 157 -1.22 -6.84 29.62
C ALA A 157 -2.49 -7.28 28.87
N ALA A 158 -3.15 -6.37 28.16
CA ALA A 158 -4.33 -6.66 27.33
C ALA A 158 -3.98 -7.32 25.99
N MET A 159 -2.80 -7.04 25.44
CA MET A 159 -2.35 -7.51 24.13
C MET A 159 -2.58 -9.00 23.87
N PRO A 160 -2.24 -9.94 24.77
CA PRO A 160 -2.42 -11.38 24.53
C PRO A 160 -3.87 -11.81 24.31
N ALA A 161 -4.85 -11.01 24.75
CA ALA A 161 -6.27 -11.31 24.61
C ALA A 161 -6.86 -10.78 23.29
N PHE A 162 -6.15 -9.92 22.55
CA PHE A 162 -6.65 -9.39 21.28
C PHE A 162 -6.75 -10.47 20.21
N PHE A 163 -7.80 -10.39 19.40
CA PHE A 163 -7.98 -11.28 18.26
C PHE A 163 -6.93 -11.03 17.17
N GLY A 164 -6.23 -12.09 16.77
CA GLY A 164 -5.18 -12.05 15.74
C GLY A 164 -3.78 -11.82 16.32
N ASP A 165 -2.78 -12.33 15.61
CA ASP A 165 -1.36 -12.29 15.99
C ASP A 165 -0.74 -10.87 15.95
N LYS A 166 -1.18 -10.04 15.01
CA LYS A 166 -0.64 -8.68 14.81
C LYS A 166 -0.88 -7.75 16.02
N PRO A 167 -2.11 -7.55 16.52
CA PRO A 167 -2.35 -6.68 17.67
C PRO A 167 -1.68 -7.17 18.97
N GLN A 168 -1.36 -8.47 19.06
CA GLN A 168 -0.68 -9.07 20.21
C GLN A 168 0.81 -8.71 20.33
N THR A 169 1.41 -8.09 19.30
CA THR A 169 2.87 -7.91 19.21
C THR A 169 3.32 -6.47 18.94
N HIS A 170 2.39 -5.54 18.66
CA HIS A 170 2.73 -4.19 18.21
C HIS A 170 2.25 -3.10 19.17
N PRO A 171 2.92 -1.93 19.19
CA PRO A 171 2.48 -0.76 19.97
C PRO A 171 1.05 -0.31 19.63
N PRO A 172 0.39 0.46 20.51
CA PRO A 172 -1.04 0.80 20.40
C PRO A 172 -1.42 1.76 19.27
N GLY A 173 -0.50 2.15 18.37
CA GLY A 173 -0.77 3.14 17.33
C GLY A 173 -1.91 2.76 16.38
N LEU A 174 -1.90 1.53 15.86
CA LEU A 174 -2.96 1.04 14.97
C LEU A 174 -4.26 0.75 15.75
N PHE A 175 -4.15 0.29 17.00
CA PHE A 175 -5.31 0.14 17.88
C PHE A 175 -6.03 1.49 18.08
N LEU A 176 -5.28 2.54 18.43
CA LEU A 176 -5.79 3.90 18.60
C LEU A 176 -6.40 4.46 17.32
N TYR A 177 -5.75 4.21 16.18
CA TYR A 177 -6.28 4.61 14.88
C TYR A 177 -7.68 4.02 14.65
N TYR A 178 -7.85 2.71 14.81
CA TYR A 178 -9.17 2.09 14.59
C TYR A 178 -10.18 2.46 15.69
N ALA A 179 -9.76 2.50 16.95
CA ALA A 179 -10.60 2.94 18.07
C ALA A 179 -11.21 4.33 17.82
N LEU A 180 -10.40 5.27 17.31
CA LEU A 180 -10.85 6.63 17.00
C LEU A 180 -12.01 6.63 16.00
N PHE A 181 -11.88 5.90 14.88
CA PHE A 181 -12.94 5.88 13.88
C PHE A 181 -14.19 5.14 14.36
N GLN A 182 -14.04 4.07 15.14
CA GLN A 182 -15.18 3.36 15.73
C GLN A 182 -15.98 4.29 16.65
N VAL A 183 -15.32 5.01 17.56
CA VAL A 183 -15.96 6.01 18.44
C VAL A 183 -16.61 7.14 17.64
N ILE A 184 -15.94 7.66 16.60
CA ILE A 184 -16.52 8.72 15.74
C ILE A 184 -17.81 8.22 15.09
N PHE A 185 -17.83 7.00 14.54
CA PHE A 185 -19.00 6.49 13.83
C PHE A 185 -20.11 6.00 14.76
N GLU A 186 -19.78 5.52 15.96
CA GLU A 186 -20.77 5.28 17.01
C GLU A 186 -21.48 6.58 17.43
N ALA A 187 -20.77 7.70 17.45
CA ALA A 187 -21.34 9.02 17.74
C ALA A 187 -22.14 9.63 16.58
N LEU A 188 -22.16 8.98 15.39
CA LEU A 188 -22.84 9.47 14.18
C LEU A 188 -23.88 8.46 13.64
N PRO A 189 -24.88 8.05 14.46
CA PRO A 189 -25.81 6.97 14.09
C PRO A 189 -26.63 7.28 12.82
N GLY A 190 -26.92 8.56 12.55
CA GLY A 190 -27.61 8.96 11.33
C GLY A 190 -26.80 8.71 10.06
N LEU A 191 -25.48 8.92 10.12
CA LEU A 191 -24.58 8.67 8.99
C LEU A 191 -24.39 7.16 8.78
N THR A 192 -24.14 6.42 9.86
CA THR A 192 -23.90 4.98 9.79
C THR A 192 -25.16 4.21 9.38
N GLY A 193 -26.33 4.61 9.89
CA GLY A 193 -27.62 4.03 9.51
C GLY A 193 -28.02 4.31 8.06
N TRP A 194 -27.55 5.40 7.46
CA TRP A 194 -27.71 5.66 6.03
C TRP A 194 -26.72 4.85 5.18
N PHE A 195 -25.45 4.80 5.57
CA PHE A 195 -24.39 4.20 4.76
C PHE A 195 -24.38 2.66 4.82
N ALA A 196 -24.51 2.08 6.02
CA ALA A 196 -24.33 0.64 6.21
C ALA A 196 -25.30 -0.24 5.40
N PRO A 197 -26.58 0.11 5.21
CA PRO A 197 -27.47 -0.63 4.31
C PRO A 197 -26.98 -0.64 2.86
N ILE A 198 -26.44 0.49 2.37
CA ILE A 198 -25.85 0.57 1.02
C ILE A 198 -24.62 -0.33 0.96
N ALA A 199 -23.75 -0.24 1.97
CA ALA A 199 -22.54 -1.02 2.04
C ALA A 199 -22.83 -2.52 2.03
N ARG A 200 -23.80 -3.01 2.83
CA ARG A 200 -24.22 -4.42 2.83
C ARG A 200 -24.70 -4.90 1.46
N GLY A 201 -25.25 -4.02 0.63
CA GLY A 201 -25.60 -4.32 -0.77
C GLY A 201 -24.39 -4.64 -1.66
N TRP A 202 -23.17 -4.30 -1.22
CA TRP A 202 -21.93 -4.68 -1.88
C TRP A 202 -21.38 -6.02 -1.42
N ALA A 203 -21.92 -6.66 -0.39
CA ALA A 203 -21.33 -7.89 0.13
C ALA A 203 -21.47 -9.06 -0.86
N ASN A 204 -20.38 -9.79 -1.08
CA ASN A 204 -20.45 -11.07 -1.77
C ASN A 204 -21.19 -12.12 -0.89
N PRO A 205 -21.85 -13.14 -1.48
CA PRO A 205 -22.49 -14.19 -0.70
C PRO A 205 -21.53 -14.87 0.27
N GLY A 206 -21.91 -14.98 1.54
CA GLY A 206 -21.11 -15.64 2.58
C GLY A 206 -20.13 -14.73 3.32
N GLN A 207 -20.06 -13.45 2.99
CA GLN A 207 -19.31 -12.48 3.79
C GLN A 207 -19.97 -12.27 5.15
N ASP A 208 -19.21 -12.42 6.22
CA ASP A 208 -19.67 -12.31 7.62
C ASP A 208 -19.63 -10.87 8.15
N TRP A 209 -18.85 -9.99 7.53
CA TRP A 209 -18.79 -8.57 7.93
C TRP A 209 -20.15 -7.86 7.84
N VAL A 210 -21.12 -8.40 7.10
CA VAL A 210 -22.50 -7.90 7.04
C VAL A 210 -23.21 -7.93 8.41
N GLN A 211 -22.74 -8.78 9.32
CA GLN A 211 -23.27 -8.93 10.68
C GLN A 211 -22.70 -7.90 11.66
N LEU A 212 -21.72 -7.11 11.24
CA LEU A 212 -21.17 -6.05 12.07
C LEU A 212 -22.21 -4.94 12.28
N SER A 213 -22.01 -4.16 13.35
CA SER A 213 -22.78 -2.94 13.58
C SER A 213 -22.55 -1.94 12.44
N ASP A 214 -23.51 -1.04 12.23
CA ASP A 214 -23.43 -0.03 11.18
C ASP A 214 -22.19 0.88 11.34
N ALA A 215 -21.83 1.18 12.59
CA ALA A 215 -20.65 1.95 12.92
C ALA A 215 -19.36 1.23 12.51
N LEU A 216 -19.26 -0.08 12.75
CA LEU A 216 -18.10 -0.87 12.35
C LEU A 216 -17.99 -1.00 10.83
N ILE A 217 -19.09 -1.20 10.10
CA ILE A 217 -19.07 -1.25 8.62
C ILE A 217 -18.57 0.09 8.05
N THR A 218 -19.12 1.19 8.55
CA THR A 218 -18.76 2.54 8.11
C THR A 218 -17.29 2.86 8.46
N SER A 219 -16.86 2.51 9.68
CA SER A 219 -15.48 2.66 10.12
C SER A 219 -14.52 1.85 9.26
N ALA A 220 -14.83 0.59 8.96
CA ALA A 220 -14.00 -0.26 8.13
C ALA A 220 -13.83 0.36 6.74
N PHE A 221 -14.92 0.77 6.10
CA PHE A 221 -14.87 1.41 4.78
C PHE A 221 -14.04 2.69 4.78
N VAL A 222 -14.34 3.63 5.68
CA VAL A 222 -13.69 4.94 5.71
C VAL A 222 -12.21 4.82 6.04
N THR A 223 -11.84 3.96 6.98
CA THR A 223 -10.42 3.74 7.30
C THR A 223 -9.64 3.12 6.15
N THR A 224 -10.23 2.20 5.37
CA THR A 224 -9.59 1.67 4.15
C THR A 224 -9.43 2.76 3.09
N VAL A 225 -10.45 3.59 2.87
CA VAL A 225 -10.38 4.69 1.91
C VAL A 225 -9.28 5.67 2.30
N LEU A 226 -9.23 6.07 3.58
CA LEU A 226 -8.20 6.98 4.09
C LEU A 226 -6.80 6.40 3.96
N GLN A 227 -6.60 5.12 4.30
CA GLN A 227 -5.31 4.44 4.08
C GLN A 227 -4.93 4.40 2.61
N THR A 228 -5.88 4.13 1.71
CA THR A 228 -5.64 4.12 0.27
C THR A 228 -5.22 5.50 -0.24
N LEU A 229 -5.89 6.56 0.21
CA LEU A 229 -5.52 7.93 -0.11
C LEU A 229 -4.16 8.33 0.47
N ALA A 230 -3.87 7.92 1.71
CA ALA A 230 -2.58 8.18 2.37
C ALA A 230 -1.43 7.49 1.62
N ILE A 231 -1.63 6.26 1.14
CA ILE A 231 -0.65 5.56 0.30
C ILE A 231 -0.40 6.36 -1.00
N GLY A 232 -1.42 7.00 -1.57
CA GLY A 232 -1.26 7.93 -2.70
C GLY A 232 -0.32 9.11 -2.42
N ALA A 233 -0.13 9.51 -1.16
CA ALA A 233 0.82 10.57 -0.79
C ALA A 233 2.29 10.09 -0.74
N THR A 234 2.54 8.78 -0.77
CA THR A 234 3.88 8.17 -0.67
C THR A 234 4.89 8.76 -1.66
N PRO A 235 4.58 8.98 -2.95
CA PRO A 235 5.53 9.56 -3.89
C PRO A 235 5.99 10.97 -3.50
N ALA A 236 5.06 11.79 -2.97
CA ALA A 236 5.38 13.14 -2.51
C ALA A 236 6.25 13.12 -1.24
N ALA A 237 5.95 12.22 -0.29
CA ALA A 237 6.75 12.03 0.92
C ALA A 237 8.19 11.58 0.59
N ILE A 238 8.34 10.58 -0.30
CA ILE A 238 9.65 10.13 -0.79
C ILE A 238 10.40 11.27 -1.48
N TYR A 239 9.73 12.02 -2.36
CA TYR A 239 10.35 13.17 -3.01
C TYR A 239 10.83 14.24 -2.02
N ALA A 240 10.01 14.59 -1.03
CA ALA A 240 10.36 15.55 0.01
C ALA A 240 11.58 15.08 0.83
N PHE A 241 11.59 13.82 1.25
CA PHE A 241 12.70 13.21 1.97
C PHE A 241 14.00 13.23 1.13
N LEU A 242 13.93 12.80 -0.13
CA LEU A 242 15.10 12.80 -1.02
C LEU A 242 15.62 14.21 -1.32
N ARG A 243 14.72 15.21 -1.37
CA ARG A 243 15.12 16.61 -1.50
C ARG A 243 15.86 17.10 -0.26
N GLN A 244 15.41 16.74 0.95
CA GLN A 244 16.10 17.10 2.20
C GLN A 244 17.51 16.52 2.25
N LEU A 245 17.69 15.26 1.80
CA LEU A 245 19.01 14.63 1.75
C LEU A 245 19.98 15.27 0.74
N ARG A 246 19.48 16.02 -0.25
CA ARG A 246 20.31 16.73 -1.25
C ARG A 246 20.77 18.12 -0.79
N ALA A 247 20.06 18.75 0.13
CA ALA A 247 20.35 20.11 0.60
C ALA A 247 21.70 20.34 1.31
N PRO A 248 22.41 19.34 1.91
CA PRO A 248 23.63 19.63 2.67
C PRO A 248 24.84 20.13 1.86
N ASP A 249 24.87 19.93 0.53
CA ASP A 249 26.09 20.10 -0.27
C ASP A 249 26.10 21.37 -1.16
N GLU A 250 25.01 22.16 -1.23
CA GLU A 250 24.93 23.35 -2.11
C GLU A 250 25.20 24.69 -1.39
N GLU A 251 25.48 24.68 -0.09
CA GLU A 251 25.83 25.88 0.71
C GLU A 251 27.31 25.93 1.19
N ARG A 252 28.21 25.13 0.60
CA ARG A 252 29.68 25.22 0.81
C ARG A 252 30.41 25.48 -0.50
#